data_AF-A0A968Q0X4-F1
#
_entry.id   AF-A0A968Q0X4-F1
#
_cell.length_a   1.000
_cell.length_b   1.000
_cell.length_c   1.000
_cell.angle_alpha   90.00
_cell.angle_beta   90.00
_cell.angle_gamma   90.00
#
_symmetry.space_group_name_H-M   'P 1'
#
loop_
_entity.id
_entity.type
_entity.pdbx_description
1 polymer ?
#
loop_
_entity_poly.entity_id
_entity_poly.type
_entity_poly.pdbx_seq_one_letter_code
_entity_poly.pdbx_strand_id
1 'polypeptide(L)'
;MLREIDEEIWVAEQPLRYLGLSVGTRMTVVRLENCELAVISPIQASDAIVSQLSQLGTVKHIIAPNLYHYLFAANFKSLYP
;
A
#
# COMPACT_ATOMS: atom_id res chain seq x y z
N MET A 1 7.24 5.14 4.81
CA MET A 1 7.67 6.02 3.70
C MET A 1 7.71 5.19 2.43
N LEU A 2 7.26 5.74 1.31
CA LEU A 2 7.43 5.11 -0.01
C LEU A 2 8.89 5.25 -0.47
N ARG A 3 9.47 4.14 -0.91
CA ARG A 3 10.81 4.04 -1.48
C ARG A 3 10.71 3.42 -2.86
N GLU A 4 11.22 4.12 -3.85
CA GLU A 4 11.27 3.62 -5.23
C GLU A 4 12.24 2.44 -5.32
N ILE A 5 11.83 1.40 -6.04
CA ILE A 5 12.65 0.22 -6.29
C ILE A 5 12.87 -0.05 -7.77
N ASP A 6 12.03 0.53 -8.62
CA ASP A 6 12.15 0.51 -10.08
C ASP A 6 11.30 1.65 -10.67
N GLU A 7 11.41 1.88 -11.97
CA GLU A 7 10.60 2.83 -12.72
C GLU A 7 9.11 2.54 -12.47
N GLU A 8 8.39 3.51 -11.92
CA GLU A 8 6.96 3.39 -11.59
C GLU A 8 6.59 2.36 -10.51
N ILE A 9 7.57 1.90 -9.72
CA ILE A 9 7.37 0.90 -8.67
C ILE A 9 7.99 1.35 -7.34
N TRP A 10 7.15 1.39 -6.30
CA TRP A 10 7.56 1.74 -4.94
C TRP A 10 7.16 0.67 -3.93
N VAL A 11 7.89 0.63 -2.82
CA VAL A 11 7.54 -0.15 -1.64
C VAL A 11 7.48 0.73 -0.40
N ALA A 12 6.59 0.37 0.52
CA ALA A 12 6.57 0.91 1.87
C ALA A 12 6.48 -0.24 2.87
N GLU A 13 7.28 -0.17 3.93
CA GLU A 13 7.43 -1.25 4.91
C GLU A 13 7.12 -0.74 6.31
N GLN A 14 6.52 -1.60 7.13
CA GLN A 14 6.18 -1.30 8.52
C GLN A 14 6.43 -2.53 9.41
N PRO A 15 6.80 -2.33 10.69
CA PRO A 15 6.76 -3.39 11.67
C PRO A 15 5.32 -3.91 11.84
N LEU A 16 5.17 -5.22 11.92
CA LEU A 16 3.90 -5.87 12.24
C LEU A 16 4.18 -7.12 13.06
N ARG A 17 3.40 -7.30 14.14
CA ARG A 17 3.36 -8.54 14.89
C ARG A 17 2.09 -9.30 14.56
N TYR A 18 2.23 -10.55 14.18
CA TYR A 18 1.11 -11.45 13.90
C TYR A 18 1.29 -12.72 14.72
N LEU A 19 0.31 -13.02 15.58
CA LEU A 19 0.36 -14.16 16.52
C LEU A 19 1.67 -14.25 17.33
N GLY A 20 2.17 -13.10 17.80
CA GLY A 20 3.39 -13.01 18.60
C GLY A 20 4.70 -12.98 17.80
N LEU A 21 4.67 -13.28 16.49
CA LEU A 21 5.84 -13.25 15.61
C LEU A 21 6.02 -11.87 14.97
N SER A 22 7.26 -11.38 14.93
CA SER A 22 7.62 -10.12 14.26
C SER A 22 7.89 -10.37 12.78
N VAL A 23 6.84 -10.37 11.97
CA VAL A 23 6.90 -10.69 10.53
C VAL A 23 7.07 -9.45 9.66
N GLY A 24 6.69 -8.27 10.16
CA GLY A 24 6.65 -7.06 9.34
C GLY A 24 5.53 -7.08 8.31
N THR A 25 5.43 -6.01 7.54
CA THR A 25 4.52 -5.92 6.39
C THR A 25 5.10 -5.00 5.33
N ARG A 26 4.74 -5.25 4.07
CA ARG A 26 5.18 -4.49 2.90
C ARG A 26 3.99 -4.23 1.99
N MET A 27 3.84 -2.98 1.58
CA MET A 27 2.97 -2.55 0.49
C MET A 27 3.81 -2.30 -0.75
N THR A 28 3.33 -2.77 -1.90
CA THR A 28 3.87 -2.41 -3.21
C THR A 28 2.89 -1.46 -3.89
N VAL A 29 3.41 -0.41 -4.50
CA VAL A 29 2.65 0.55 -5.30
C VAL A 29 3.20 0.52 -6.70
N VAL A 30 2.32 0.34 -7.68
CA VAL A 30 2.66 0.42 -9.11
C VAL A 30 1.84 1.55 -9.71
N ARG A 31 2.50 2.48 -10.40
CA ARG A 31 1.79 3.48 -11.20
C ARG A 31 1.44 2.89 -12.57
N LEU A 32 0.18 3.03 -12.93
CA LEU A 32 -0.40 2.60 -14.19
C LEU A 32 -0.53 3.81 -15.13
N GLU A 33 -1.06 3.58 -16.33
CA GLU A 33 -1.47 4.67 -17.22
C GLU A 33 -2.46 5.63 -16.53
N ASN A 34 -2.59 6.85 -17.07
CA ASN A 34 -3.49 7.88 -16.54
C ASN A 34 -3.24 8.29 -15.08
N CYS A 35 -2.00 8.10 -14.58
CA CYS A 35 -1.61 8.39 -13.20
C CYS A 35 -2.49 7.65 -12.16
N GLU A 36 -2.93 6.44 -12.50
CA GLU A 36 -3.64 5.57 -11.57
C GLU A 36 -2.64 4.69 -10.80
N LEU A 37 -2.99 4.29 -9.58
CA LEU A 37 -2.14 3.44 -8.75
C LEU A 37 -2.83 2.11 -8.42
N ALA A 38 -2.07 1.04 -8.56
CA ALA A 38 -2.36 -0.25 -7.96
C ALA A 38 -1.59 -0.39 -6.65
N VAL A 39 -2.33 -0.58 -5.55
CA VAL A 39 -1.79 -0.85 -4.22
C VAL A 39 -1.94 -2.33 -3.93
N ILE A 40 -0.83 -3.03 -3.76
CA ILE A 40 -0.78 -4.45 -3.44
C ILE A 40 -0.34 -4.62 -2.00
N SER A 41 -1.04 -5.45 -1.24
CA SER A 41 -0.72 -5.72 0.17
C SER A 41 -0.70 -4.42 1.00
N PRO A 42 -1.84 -3.70 1.11
CA PRO A 42 -1.88 -2.43 1.82
C PRO A 42 -1.37 -2.58 3.26
N ILE A 43 -0.66 -1.56 3.72
CA ILE A 43 -0.14 -1.43 5.10
C ILE A 43 -0.99 -0.45 5.89
N GLN A 44 -0.67 -0.18 7.15
CA GLN A 44 -1.40 0.83 7.92
C GLN A 44 -1.24 2.21 7.26
N ALA A 45 -2.37 2.82 6.88
CA ALA A 45 -2.36 4.18 6.35
C ALA A 45 -1.91 5.19 7.42
N SER A 46 -1.22 6.21 6.97
CA SER A 46 -0.87 7.40 7.73
C SER A 46 -0.96 8.60 6.79
N ASP A 47 -1.10 9.81 7.33
CA ASP A 47 -1.17 11.03 6.51
C ASP A 47 0.04 11.17 5.58
N ALA A 48 1.23 10.75 6.05
CA ALA A 48 2.43 10.71 5.24
C ALA A 48 2.31 9.73 4.06
N ILE A 49 1.82 8.51 4.29
CA ILE A 49 1.61 7.53 3.21
C ILE A 49 0.55 8.01 2.22
N VAL A 50 -0.56 8.55 2.72
CA VAL A 50 -1.65 9.08 1.88
C VAL A 50 -1.16 10.25 1.04
N SER A 51 -0.39 11.16 1.63
CA SER A 51 0.19 12.31 0.91
C SER A 51 1.24 11.88 -0.10
N GLN A 52 2.05 10.86 0.17
CA GLN A 52 3.01 10.34 -0.80
C GLN A 52 2.29 9.63 -1.96
N LEU A 53 1.24 8.85 -1.67
CA LEU A 53 0.41 8.22 -2.70
C LEU A 53 -0.26 9.27 -3.60
N SER A 54 -0.83 10.34 -3.04
CA SER A 54 -1.50 11.38 -3.83
C SER A 54 -0.57 12.18 -4.74
N GLN A 55 0.72 12.27 -4.39
CA GLN A 55 1.75 12.86 -5.26
C GLN A 55 2.09 11.96 -6.46
N LEU A 56 1.93 10.63 -6.32
CA LEU A 56 2.20 9.67 -7.38
C LEU A 56 1.00 9.47 -8.32
N GLY A 57 -0.23 9.57 -7.80
CA GLY A 57 -1.43 9.33 -8.59
C GLY A 57 -2.68 9.07 -7.76
N THR A 58 -3.73 8.57 -8.41
CA THR A 58 -4.99 8.17 -7.78
C THR A 58 -5.03 6.67 -7.55
N VAL A 59 -5.17 6.22 -6.30
CA VAL A 59 -5.37 4.79 -6.00
C VAL A 59 -6.69 4.32 -6.59
N LYS A 60 -6.63 3.37 -7.52
CA LYS A 60 -7.80 2.78 -8.20
C LYS A 60 -7.97 1.30 -7.92
N HIS A 61 -6.87 0.62 -7.62
CA HIS A 61 -6.88 -0.82 -7.36
C HIS A 61 -6.25 -1.10 -6.00
N ILE A 62 -6.96 -1.85 -5.16
CA ILE A 62 -6.47 -2.34 -3.87
C ILE A 62 -6.50 -3.87 -3.95
N ILE A 63 -5.33 -4.48 -3.90
CA ILE A 63 -5.12 -5.91 -4.15
C ILE A 63 -4.63 -6.56 -2.86
N ALA A 64 -5.41 -7.49 -2.33
CA ALA A 64 -5.02 -8.38 -1.24
C ALA A 64 -4.61 -9.74 -1.84
N PRO A 65 -3.30 -10.04 -1.97
CA PRO A 65 -2.85 -11.23 -2.73
C PRO A 65 -3.13 -12.56 -2.02
N ASN A 66 -3.47 -12.54 -0.72
CA ASN A 66 -3.97 -13.71 0.01
C ASN A 66 -4.83 -13.29 1.22
N LEU A 67 -5.36 -14.28 1.93
CA LEU A 67 -6.23 -14.11 3.10
C LEU A 67 -5.57 -13.50 4.35
N TYR A 68 -4.28 -13.14 4.32
CA TYR A 68 -3.62 -12.41 5.40
C TYR A 68 -3.48 -10.91 5.11
N HIS A 69 -3.68 -10.50 3.85
CA HIS A 69 -3.47 -9.11 3.42
C HIS A 69 -4.72 -8.23 3.50
N TYR A 70 -5.81 -8.72 4.12
CA TYR A 70 -7.03 -7.92 4.30
C TYR A 70 -6.93 -6.90 5.44
N LEU A 71 -5.95 -7.04 6.36
CA LEU A 71 -5.85 -6.28 7.61
C LEU A 71 -6.00 -4.76 7.42
N PHE A 72 -5.44 -4.21 6.34
CA PHE A 72 -5.51 -2.78 6.03
C PHE A 72 -6.29 -2.45 4.75
N ALA A 73 -6.79 -3.46 4.03
CA ALA A 73 -7.48 -3.28 2.76
C ALA A 73 -8.81 -2.51 2.92
N ALA A 74 -9.56 -2.79 4.00
CA ALA A 74 -10.81 -2.08 4.29
C ALA A 74 -10.58 -0.58 4.57
N ASN A 75 -9.52 -0.26 5.32
CA ASN A 75 -9.15 1.13 5.59
C ASN A 75 -8.76 1.86 4.31
N PHE A 76 -7.93 1.24 3.46
CA PHE A 76 -7.60 1.78 2.15
C PHE A 76 -8.85 1.99 1.28
N LYS A 77 -9.79 1.03 1.25
CA LYS A 77 -11.03 1.18 0.48
C LYS A 77 -11.91 2.34 0.98
N SER A 78 -11.88 2.61 2.28
CA SER A 78 -12.58 3.77 2.85
C SER A 78 -11.94 5.11 2.46
N LEU A 79 -10.62 5.15 2.29
CA LEU A 79 -9.88 6.36 1.87
C LEU A 79 -9.94 6.57 0.35
N TYR A 80 -10.06 5.47 -0.41
CA TYR A 80 -10.07 5.45 -1.86
C TYR A 80 -11.28 4.62 -2.36
N PRO A 81 -12.49 5.23 -2.36
CA PRO A 81 -13.72 4.54 -2.73
C PRO A 81 -13.80 4.16 -4.21
#